data_AF-A0A3S4HQV8-F1
#
_entry.id   AF-A0A3S4HQV8-F1
#
_cell.length_a   1.000
_cell.length_b   1.000
_cell.length_c   1.000
_cell.angle_alpha   90.00
_cell.angle_beta   90.00
_cell.angle_gamma   90.00
#
_symmetry.space_group_name_H-M   'P 1'
#
loop_
_entity.id
_entity.type
_entity.pdbx_description
1 polymer ?
#
loop_
_entity_poly.entity_id
_entity_poly.type
_entity_poly.pdbx_seq_one_letter_code
_entity_poly.pdbx_strand_id
1 'polypeptide(L)'
;MTRSELACIMIAGMSTLSGGVLAAYVAFLGGSDTAEQARFATYLLTASCMNAAGAVVFCKIMFPETSPRRCPAASCSRPGKRARVISSARW
;
A
#
# COMPACT_ATOMS: atom_id res chain seq x y z
N MET A 1 16.28 -4.49 11.95
CA MET A 1 15.97 -3.70 10.75
C MET A 1 17.05 -2.65 10.56
N THR A 2 17.54 -2.52 9.35
CA THR A 2 18.43 -1.42 8.96
C THR A 2 17.63 -0.12 8.79
N ARG A 3 18.29 1.04 8.81
CA ARG A 3 17.59 2.34 8.59
C ARG A 3 16.89 2.40 7.23
N SER A 4 17.49 1.78 6.22
CA SER A 4 16.93 1.62 4.86
C SER A 4 15.69 0.74 4.84
N GLU A 5 15.62 -0.34 5.63
CA GLU A 5 14.40 -1.15 5.75
C GLU A 5 13.28 -0.39 6.45
N LEU A 6 13.61 0.35 7.52
CA LEU A 6 12.62 1.15 8.23
C LEU A 6 12.07 2.26 7.31
N ALA A 7 12.95 2.95 6.58
CA ALA A 7 12.56 3.94 5.59
C ALA A 7 11.68 3.31 4.49
N CYS A 8 12.02 2.12 4.01
CA CYS A 8 11.24 1.42 2.99
C CYS A 8 9.82 1.09 3.46
N ILE A 9 9.65 0.62 4.69
CA ILE A 9 8.30 0.33 5.24
C ILE A 9 7.49 1.62 5.40
N MET A 10 8.11 2.68 5.90
CA MET A 10 7.44 3.97 6.09
C MET A 10 7.00 4.58 4.76
N ILE A 11 7.88 4.60 3.76
CA ILE A 11 7.59 5.15 2.43
C ILE A 11 6.53 4.29 1.71
N ALA A 12 6.61 2.96 1.83
CA ALA A 12 5.61 2.07 1.24
C ALA A 12 4.20 2.35 1.79
N GLY A 13 4.05 2.63 3.10
CA GLY A 13 2.77 2.97 3.70
C GLY A 13 2.23 4.35 3.31
N MET A 14 3.11 5.34 3.17
CA MET A 14 2.71 6.71 2.77
C MET A 14 2.41 6.82 1.26
N SER A 15 2.97 5.92 0.44
CA SER A 15 2.82 5.91 -1.02
C SER A 15 1.41 5.54 -1.48
N THR A 16 0.67 4.77 -0.68
CA THR A 16 -0.63 4.20 -1.06
C THR A 16 -1.82 4.92 -0.44
N LEU A 17 -2.93 4.97 -1.16
CA LEU A 17 -4.20 5.46 -0.62
C LEU A 17 -4.82 4.45 0.34
N SER A 18 -5.38 4.94 1.45
CA SER A 18 -6.24 4.14 2.32
C SER A 18 -7.63 3.96 1.68
N GLY A 19 -8.26 2.80 1.91
CA GLY A 19 -9.52 2.42 1.26
C GLY A 19 -10.66 3.42 1.45
N GLY A 20 -10.79 4.03 2.64
CA GLY A 20 -11.80 5.06 2.89
C GLY A 20 -11.55 6.35 2.09
N VAL A 21 -10.28 6.73 1.94
CA VAL A 21 -9.88 7.92 1.17
C VAL A 21 -10.09 7.68 -0.33
N LEU A 22 -9.80 6.47 -0.81
CA LEU A 22 -10.09 6.06 -2.18
C LEU A 22 -11.59 6.15 -2.48
N ALA A 23 -12.44 5.63 -1.60
CA ALA A 23 -13.90 5.71 -1.76
C ALA A 23 -14.42 7.15 -1.74
N ALA A 24 -13.87 8.00 -0.87
CA ALA A 24 -14.19 9.42 -0.84
C ALA A 24 -13.81 10.13 -2.15
N TYR A 25 -12.64 9.83 -2.74
CA TYR A 25 -12.24 10.41 -4.03
C TYR A 25 -13.12 9.93 -5.19
N VAL A 26 -13.51 8.66 -5.21
CA VAL A 26 -14.44 8.15 -6.24
C VAL A 26 -15.80 8.83 -6.12
N ALA A 27 -16.31 9.01 -4.89
CA ALA A 27 -17.57 9.71 -4.65
C ALA A 27 -17.49 11.21 -5.01
N PHE A 28 -16.34 11.84 -4.77
CA PHE A 28 -16.14 13.27 -5.07
C PHE A 28 -15.98 13.55 -6.57
N LEU A 29 -15.23 12.71 -7.30
CA LEU A 29 -14.96 12.92 -8.73
C LEU A 29 -16.06 12.36 -9.65
N GLY A 30 -16.75 11.29 -9.24
CA GLY A 30 -17.68 10.58 -10.12
C GLY A 30 -19.13 11.08 -10.10
N GLY A 31 -19.50 12.02 -9.23
CA GLY A 31 -20.81 12.70 -9.27
C GLY A 31 -22.01 11.74 -9.38
N SER A 32 -22.97 12.07 -10.26
CA SER A 32 -24.22 11.32 -10.47
C SER A 32 -24.14 10.20 -11.51
N ASP A 33 -23.07 10.13 -12.32
CA ASP A 33 -22.95 9.19 -13.42
C ASP A 33 -22.13 7.95 -13.01
N THR A 34 -22.81 6.81 -12.94
CA THR A 34 -22.22 5.53 -12.51
C THR A 34 -21.09 5.03 -13.42
N ALA A 35 -21.15 5.39 -14.71
CA ALA A 35 -20.12 5.03 -15.69
C ALA A 35 -18.78 5.74 -15.43
N GLU A 36 -18.80 7.01 -15.03
CA GLU A 36 -17.59 7.78 -14.75
C GLU A 36 -17.01 7.43 -13.37
N GLN A 37 -17.85 7.12 -12.37
CA GLN A 37 -17.38 6.56 -11.09
C GLN A 37 -16.53 5.31 -11.26
N ALA A 38 -16.93 4.38 -12.14
CA ALA A 38 -16.18 3.16 -12.40
C ALA A 38 -14.83 3.43 -13.09
N ARG A 39 -14.75 4.43 -13.96
CA ARG A 39 -13.50 4.85 -14.61
C ARG A 39 -12.53 5.49 -13.62
N PHE A 40 -12.99 6.39 -12.76
CA PHE A 40 -12.12 6.98 -11.73
C PHE A 40 -11.68 5.96 -10.68
N ALA A 41 -12.56 5.05 -10.28
CA ALA A 41 -12.21 3.95 -9.38
C ALA A 41 -11.08 3.08 -9.95
N THR A 42 -11.17 2.71 -11.24
CA THR A 42 -10.13 1.89 -11.88
C THR A 42 -8.80 2.62 -12.03
N TYR A 43 -8.80 3.92 -12.35
CA TYR A 43 -7.55 4.70 -12.40
C TYR A 43 -6.90 4.86 -11.02
N LEU A 44 -7.66 5.19 -9.99
CA LEU A 44 -7.11 5.37 -8.65
C LEU A 44 -6.62 4.05 -8.04
N LEU A 45 -7.31 2.95 -8.33
CA LEU A 45 -6.91 1.62 -7.88
C LEU A 45 -5.61 1.16 -8.55
N THR A 46 -5.50 1.32 -9.88
CA THR A 46 -4.28 0.99 -10.61
C THR A 46 -3.09 1.87 -10.20
N ALA A 47 -3.32 3.17 -9.98
CA ALA A 47 -2.32 4.09 -9.47
C ALA A 47 -1.79 3.65 -8.08
N SER A 48 -2.68 3.28 -7.14
CA SER A 48 -2.29 2.82 -5.81
C SER A 48 -1.44 1.54 -5.85
N CYS A 49 -1.80 0.56 -6.70
CA CYS A 49 -1.00 -0.65 -6.88
C CYS A 49 0.40 -0.36 -7.43
N MET A 50 0.51 0.57 -8.40
CA MET A 50 1.81 0.97 -8.96
C MET A 50 2.69 1.67 -7.91
N ASN A 51 2.09 2.54 -7.09
CA ASN A 51 2.76 3.29 -6.03
C ASN A 51 3.42 2.38 -4.97
N ALA A 52 2.80 1.24 -4.65
CA ALA A 52 3.39 0.28 -3.72
C ALA A 52 4.70 -0.34 -4.25
N ALA A 53 4.70 -0.75 -5.52
CA ALA A 53 5.90 -1.30 -6.16
C ALA A 53 6.96 -0.21 -6.40
N GLY A 54 6.54 0.97 -6.88
CA GLY A 54 7.42 2.11 -7.12
C GLY A 54 8.11 2.62 -5.86
N ALA A 55 7.42 2.65 -4.71
CA ALA A 55 7.98 3.08 -3.43
C ALA A 55 9.18 2.24 -2.99
N VAL A 56 9.12 0.92 -3.21
CA VAL A 56 10.23 0.01 -2.85
C VAL A 56 11.46 0.31 -3.69
N VAL A 57 11.28 0.53 -4.99
CA VAL A 57 12.38 0.86 -5.91
C VAL A 57 12.96 2.23 -5.58
N PHE A 58 12.11 3.26 -5.44
CA PHE A 58 12.54 4.62 -5.08
C PHE A 58 13.27 4.68 -3.75
N CYS A 59 12.81 3.94 -2.74
CA CYS A 59 13.48 3.90 -1.44
C CYS A 59 14.91 3.33 -1.55
N LYS A 60 15.13 2.31 -2.37
CA LYS A 60 16.46 1.70 -2.55
C LYS A 60 17.40 2.57 -3.38
N ILE A 61 16.87 3.44 -4.24
CA ILE A 61 17.66 4.44 -4.97
C ILE A 61 18.08 5.58 -4.03
N MET A 62 17.16 6.08 -3.20
CA MET A 62 17.41 7.22 -2.31
C MET A 62 18.21 6.84 -1.05
N PHE A 63 17.92 5.69 -0.46
CA PHE A 63 18.57 5.14 0.73
C PHE A 63 19.12 3.75 0.44
N PRO A 64 20.26 3.65 -0.28
CA PRO A 64 20.87 2.37 -0.60
C PRO A 64 21.27 1.62 0.67
N GLU A 65 21.19 0.30 0.61
CA GLU A 65 21.61 -0.55 1.72
C GLU A 65 23.13 -0.65 1.81
N THR A 66 23.66 -0.29 2.96
CA THR A 66 25.11 -0.34 3.26
C THR A 66 25.52 -1.52 4.13
N SER A 67 24.57 -2.39 4.54
CA SER A 67 24.81 -3.52 5.45
C SER A 67 24.34 -4.83 4.81
N PRO A 68 25.10 -5.95 4.96
CA PRO A 68 24.75 -7.22 4.34
C PRO A 68 23.43 -7.76 4.89
N ARG A 69 22.56 -8.18 3.95
CA ARG A 69 21.18 -8.55 4.18
C ARG A 69 21.06 -9.77 5.11
N ARG A 70 20.36 -9.63 6.23
CA ARG A 70 19.82 -10.79 6.97
C ARG A 70 18.60 -11.30 6.20
N CYS A 71 18.42 -12.61 6.18
CA CYS A 71 17.42 -13.34 5.40
C CYS A 71 16.05 -12.63 5.31
N PRO A 72 15.37 -12.66 4.16
CA PRO A 72 14.07 -12.02 4.00
C PRO A 72 13.08 -12.57 5.02
N ALA A 73 12.56 -11.69 5.88
CA ALA A 73 11.62 -12.00 6.96
C ALA A 73 10.30 -12.64 6.51
N ALA A 74 10.04 -12.76 5.20
CA ALA A 74 8.90 -13.48 4.64
C ALA A 74 8.88 -14.98 4.98
N SER A 75 10.00 -15.58 5.41
CA SER A 75 10.04 -16.98 5.85
C SER A 75 9.83 -17.20 7.36
N CYS A 76 9.85 -16.14 8.18
CA CYS A 76 9.81 -16.25 9.65
C CYS A 76 8.68 -15.43 10.27
N SER A 77 7.46 -15.64 9.80
CA SER A 77 6.28 -15.76 10.67
C SER A 77 5.16 -16.33 9.81
N ARG A 78 4.70 -17.55 10.09
CA ARG A 78 3.34 -17.96 9.73
C ARG A 78 2.46 -17.39 10.84
N PRO A 79 1.68 -16.32 10.64
CA PRO A 79 0.66 -15.95 11.60
C PRO A 79 -0.38 -17.07 11.58
N GLY A 80 -0.56 -17.75 12.71
CA GLY A 80 -1.59 -18.76 12.88
C GLY A 80 -2.95 -18.21 12.46
N LYS A 81 -3.66 -18.96 11.62
CA LYS A 81 -5.01 -18.63 11.16
C LYS A 81 -5.98 -18.49 12.33
N ARG A 82 -6.27 -17.26 12.75
CA ARG A 82 -7.53 -16.87 13.43
C ARG A 82 -7.91 -15.44 13.03
N ALA A 83 -8.16 -15.21 11.75
CA ALA A 83 -8.80 -13.97 11.29
C ALA A 83 -10.30 -14.08 11.61
N ARG A 84 -10.70 -13.47 12.74
CA ARG A 84 -12.09 -13.20 13.08
C ARG A 84 -12.57 -12.08 12.14
N VAL A 85 -13.17 -12.45 11.02
CA VAL A 85 -13.60 -11.59 9.90
C VAL A 85 -14.57 -10.45 10.31
N ILE A 86 -15.15 -10.51 11.52
CA ILE A 86 -16.13 -9.51 11.99
C ILE A 86 -15.51 -8.29 12.73
N SER A 87 -14.21 -8.28 13.08
CA SER A 87 -13.61 -7.16 13.85
C SER A 87 -12.74 -6.18 13.05
N SER A 88 -12.52 -6.44 11.76
CA SER A 88 -11.67 -5.60 10.89
C SER A 88 -12.46 -4.73 9.90
N ALA A 89 -13.79 -4.77 9.95
CA ALA A 89 -14.70 -4.00 9.08
C ALA A 89 -14.95 -2.57 9.58
N ARG A 90 -14.04 -2.00 10.37
CA ARG A 90 -14.03 -0.59 10.76
C ARG A 90 -12.80 0.06 10.13
N TRP A 91 -12.90 0.30 8.83
CA TRP A 91 -12.09 1.25 8.07
C TRP A 91 -13.05 2.22 7.38
#